data_AF-A0A133U7L7-F1
#
_entry.id   AF-A0A133U7L7-F1
#
_cell.length_a   1.000
_cell.length_b   1.000
_cell.length_c   1.000
_cell.angle_alpha   90.00
_cell.angle_beta   90.00
_cell.angle_gamma   90.00
#
_symmetry.space_group_name_H-M   'P 1'
#
loop_
_entity.id
_entity.type
_entity.pdbx_description
1 polymer ?
#
loop_
_entity_poly.entity_id
_entity_poly.type
_entity_poly.pdbx_seq_one_letter_code
_entity_poly.pdbx_strand_id
1 'polypeptide(L)' 'MVRKKKLSPSGTKDENGEFHNAHLSLNEDELEAAGFKIGDEVFVRVRENMLLIQKAEEWPDREPITVERRKSENNRK' A
#
# COMPACT_ATOMS: atom_id res chain seq x y z
N MET A 1 -17.98 -9.27 1.16
CA MET A 1 -18.42 -8.34 0.10
C MET A 1 -17.26 -8.14 -0.87
N VAL A 2 -17.50 -8.01 -2.18
CA VAL A 2 -16.43 -7.78 -3.18
C VAL A 2 -16.85 -6.62 -4.08
N ARG A 3 -16.06 -5.55 -4.12
CA ARG A 3 -16.25 -4.41 -5.02
C ARG A 3 -15.00 -4.20 -5.86
N LYS A 4 -15.19 -4.00 -7.17
CA LYS A 4 -14.09 -3.65 -8.08
C LYS A 4 -13.71 -2.20 -7.85
N LYS A 5 -12.43 -1.93 -7.59
CA LYS A 5 -11.90 -0.58 -7.44
C LYS A 5 -10.68 -0.35 -8.33
N LYS A 6 -10.44 0.91 -8.68
CA LYS A 6 -9.29 1.33 -9.47
C LYS A 6 -8.22 1.88 -8.52
N LEU A 7 -6.98 1.48 -8.72
CA LEU A 7 -5.83 2.15 -8.12
C LEU A 7 -5.65 3.50 -8.81
N SER A 8 -5.85 4.56 -8.06
CA SER A 8 -5.76 5.92 -8.56
C SER A 8 -4.34 6.43 -8.41
N PRO A 9 -3.70 6.98 -9.47
CA PRO A 9 -2.38 7.57 -9.34
C PRO A 9 -2.36 8.64 -8.24
N SER A 10 -1.27 8.68 -7.48
CA SER A 10 -1.05 9.65 -6.41
C SER A 10 0.36 10.22 -6.53
N GLY A 11 0.68 11.27 -5.80
CA GLY A 11 2.05 11.78 -5.64
C GLY A 11 2.68 12.47 -6.85
N THR A 12 3.99 12.59 -6.79
CA THR A 12 4.81 13.32 -7.76
C THR A 12 5.17 12.41 -8.94
N LYS A 13 5.10 12.96 -10.15
CA LYS A 13 5.57 12.30 -11.35
C LYS A 13 7.09 12.26 -11.42
N ASP A 14 7.64 11.25 -12.07
CA ASP A 14 9.07 11.22 -12.40
C ASP A 14 9.40 12.10 -13.62
N GLU A 15 10.67 12.04 -14.05
CA GLU A 15 11.21 12.77 -15.20
C GLU A 15 10.54 12.38 -16.54
N ASN A 16 9.92 11.20 -16.60
CA ASN A 16 9.19 10.70 -17.76
C ASN A 16 7.68 11.04 -17.70
N GLY A 17 7.22 11.67 -16.61
CA GLY A 17 5.81 12.02 -16.41
C GLY A 17 4.94 10.88 -15.85
N GLU A 18 5.53 9.80 -15.36
CA GLU A 18 4.85 8.62 -14.82
C GLU A 18 4.65 8.71 -13.30
N PHE A 19 3.55 8.15 -12.80
CA PHE A 19 3.25 8.07 -11.37
C PHE A 19 3.81 6.78 -10.76
N HIS A 20 4.48 6.89 -9.60
CA HIS A 20 5.11 5.76 -8.91
C HIS A 20 4.36 5.29 -7.66
N ASN A 21 3.26 5.95 -7.32
CA ASN A 21 2.40 5.59 -6.21
C ASN A 21 0.93 5.71 -6.62
N ALA A 22 0.11 4.91 -5.95
CA ALA A 22 -1.33 4.92 -6.13
C ALA A 22 -2.02 4.85 -4.76
N HIS A 23 -3.24 5.34 -4.72
CA HIS A 23 -4.14 5.18 -3.58
C HIS A 23 -5.30 4.25 -3.96
N LEU A 24 -5.73 3.46 -2.98
CA LEU A 24 -6.96 2.68 -3.04
C LEU A 24 -7.97 3.31 -2.09
N SER A 25 -9.08 3.81 -2.61
CA SER A 25 -10.14 4.34 -1.76
C SER A 25 -10.90 3.17 -1.14
N LEU A 26 -11.02 3.14 0.18
CA LEU A 26 -11.90 2.23 0.93
C LEU A 26 -13.04 3.07 1.51
N ASN A 27 -14.27 2.62 1.31
CA ASN A 27 -15.44 3.33 1.79
C ASN A 27 -15.69 2.97 3.27
N GLU A 28 -16.43 3.81 3.99
CA GLU A 28 -16.74 3.61 5.40
C GLU A 28 -17.39 2.24 5.68
N ASP A 29 -18.33 1.81 4.83
CA ASP A 29 -19.00 0.51 4.94
C ASP A 29 -18.05 -0.69 4.79
N GLU A 30 -17.04 -0.55 3.92
CA GLU A 30 -16.02 -1.60 3.73
C GLU A 30 -15.03 -1.64 4.89
N LEU A 31 -14.66 -0.47 5.43
CA LEU A 31 -13.82 -0.39 6.62
C LEU A 31 -14.53 -1.00 7.82
N GLU A 32 -15.79 -0.64 8.07
CA GLU A 32 -16.60 -1.18 9.16
C GLU A 32 -16.75 -2.71 9.04
N ALA A 33 -17.07 -3.22 7.85
CA ALA A 33 -17.19 -4.66 7.61
C ALA A 33 -15.88 -5.43 7.82
N ALA A 34 -14.73 -4.77 7.61
CA ALA A 34 -13.40 -5.30 7.87
C ALA A 34 -12.89 -4.99 9.30
N GLY A 35 -13.70 -4.32 10.13
CA GLY A 35 -13.37 -3.96 11.50
C GLY A 35 -12.45 -2.76 11.67
N PHE A 36 -12.18 -1.98 10.62
CA PHE A 36 -11.35 -0.77 10.64
C PHE A 36 -12.17 0.50 10.86
N LYS A 37 -11.51 1.55 11.36
CA LYS A 37 -12.04 2.91 11.41
C LYS A 37 -11.19 3.87 10.58
N ILE A 38 -11.79 4.97 10.14
CA ILE A 38 -11.05 6.06 9.50
C ILE A 38 -10.04 6.61 10.51
N GLY A 39 -8.76 6.60 10.13
CA GLY A 39 -7.66 7.04 11.00
C GLY A 39 -6.93 5.90 11.71
N ASP A 40 -7.40 4.64 11.60
CA ASP A 40 -6.65 3.49 12.12
C ASP A 40 -5.29 3.37 11.40
N GLU A 41 -4.24 3.17 12.19
CA GLU A 41 -2.93 2.83 11.65
C GLU A 41 -2.89 1.36 11.22
N VAL A 42 -2.32 1.11 10.04
CA VAL A 42 -2.34 -0.22 9.42
C VAL A 42 -0.97 -0.61 8.86
N PHE A 43 -0.67 -1.90 8.91
CA PHE A 43 0.41 -2.50 8.14
C PHE A 43 -0.11 -2.96 6.78
N VAL A 44 0.60 -2.60 5.72
CA VAL A 44 0.37 -3.10 4.36
C VAL A 44 1.49 -4.04 3.97
N ARG A 45 1.15 -5.27 3.58
CA ARG A 45 2.12 -6.29 3.16
C ARG A 45 1.85 -6.76 1.75
N VAL A 46 2.93 -7.04 1.04
CA VAL A 46 2.88 -7.69 -0.27
C VAL A 46 3.17 -9.17 -0.08
N ARG A 47 2.27 -10.04 -0.55
CA ARG A 47 2.53 -11.48 -0.68
C ARG A 47 2.08 -11.93 -2.06
N GLU A 48 3.01 -12.46 -2.83
CA GLU A 48 2.76 -12.96 -4.19
C GLU A 48 2.03 -11.90 -5.03
N ASN A 49 0.71 -12.03 -5.18
CA ASN A 49 -0.15 -11.14 -5.96
C ASN A 49 -1.24 -10.46 -5.12
N MET A 50 -1.05 -10.37 -3.80
CA MET A 50 -2.02 -9.84 -2.85
C MET A 50 -1.39 -8.79 -1.94
N LEU A 51 -2.20 -7.75 -1.65
CA LEU A 51 -1.93 -6.81 -0.57
C LEU A 51 -2.76 -7.22 0.64
N LEU A 52 -2.10 -7.41 1.78
CA LEU A 52 -2.75 -7.67 3.06
C LEU A 52 -2.67 -6.41 3.92
N ILE A 53 -3.83 -5.91 4.36
CA ILE A 53 -3.95 -4.75 5.25
C ILE A 53 -4.38 -5.28 6.62
N GLN A 54 -3.61 -4.95 7.66
CA GLN A 54 -3.86 -5.41 9.03
C GLN A 54 -3.71 -4.24 10.00
N LYS A 55 -4.45 -4.23 11.11
CA LYS A 55 -4.31 -3.19 12.13
C LYS A 55 -2.93 -3.21 12.75
N ALA A 56 -2.39 -2.03 13.03
CA ALA A 56 -1.08 -1.91 13.67
C ALA A 56 -1.11 -2.36 15.15
N GLU A 57 -2.23 -2.13 15.85
CA GLU A 57 -2.41 -2.46 17.26
C GLU A 57 -2.30 -3.96 17.58
N GLU A 58 -2.59 -4.83 16.60
CA GLU A 58 -2.53 -6.29 16.77
C GLU A 58 -1.12 -6.86 16.56
N TRP A 59 -0.11 -5.99 16.41
CA TRP A 59 1.27 -6.39 16.11
C TRP A 59 2.18 -6.28 17.35
N PRO A 60 2.50 -7.38 18.05
CA PRO A 60 3.52 -7.35 19.10
C PRO A 60 4.90 -7.12 18.46
N ASP A 61 5.62 -6.12 18.98
CA ASP A 61 7.01 -5.72 18.72
C ASP A 61 7.78 -6.60 17.70
N ARG A 62 7.68 -6.29 16.40
CA ARG A 62 8.68 -6.73 15.42
C ARG A 62 9.14 -5.56 14.58
N GLU A 63 10.44 -5.57 14.28
CA GLU A 63 11.12 -4.52 13.53
C GLU A 63 10.44 -4.28 12.16
N PRO A 64 10.23 -3.02 11.77
CA PRO A 64 9.64 -2.68 10.48
C PRO A 64 10.52 -3.20 9.34
N ILE A 65 9.93 -3.95 8.41
CA ILE A 65 10.63 -4.39 7.20
C ILE A 65 10.71 -3.21 6.24
N THR A 66 11.85 -2.52 6.21
CA THR A 66 12.15 -1.52 5.18
C THR A 66 12.39 -2.26 3.86
N VAL A 67 11.47 -2.11 2.91
CA VAL A 67 11.69 -2.60 1.55
C VAL A 67 12.66 -1.63 0.86
N GLU A 68 13.95 -1.95 0.85
CA GLU A 68 14.92 -1.21 0.06
C GLU A 68 14.57 -1.36 -1.43
N ARG A 69 14.30 -0.23 -2.09
CA ARG A 69 14.18 -0.17 -3.54
C ARG A 69 15.50 -0.68 -4.13
N ARG A 70 15.47 -1.79 -4.87
CA ARG A 70 16.63 -2.18 -5.69
C ARG A 70 16.95 -1.02 -6.61
N LYS A 71 18.14 -0.42 -6.46
CA LYS A 71 18.69 0.49 -7.46
C LYS A 71 18.75 -0.29 -8.77
N SER A 72 18.00 0.15 -9.76
CA SER A 72 18.15 -0.30 -11.13
C SER A 72 19.62 -0.11 -11.54
N GLU A 73 20.31 -1.21 -11.82
CA GLU A 73 21.66 -1.21 -12.39
C GLU A 73 21.66 -0.35 -13.65
N ASN A 74 22.31 0.81 -13.55
CA ASN A 74 22.54 1.69 -14.67
C ASN A 74 23.71 1.10 -15.47
N ASN A 75 23.40 0.17 -16.37
CA ASN A 75 24.36 -0.37 -17.30
C ASN A 75 24.55 0.65 -18.44
N ARG A 76 25.56 1.52 -18.32
CA ARG A 76 26.07 2.29 -19.46
C ARG A 76 27.57 2.03 -19.61
N LYS A 77 27.87 1.55 -20.82
CA LYS A 77 29.18 1.32 -21.43
C LYS A 77 30.18 2.43 -21.18
#